data_AF-A9NR86-F1
#
_entry.id   AF-A9NR86-F1
#
_cell.length_a   1.000
_cell.length_b   1.000
_cell.length_c   1.000
_cell.angle_alpha   90.00
_cell.angle_beta   90.00
_cell.angle_gamma   90.00
#
_symmetry.space_group_name_H-M   'P 1'
#
loop_
_entity.id
_entity.type
_entity.pdbx_description
1 polymer ?
#
loop_
_entity_poly.entity_id
_entity_poly.type
_entity_poly.pdbx_seq_one_letter_code
_entity_poly.pdbx_strand_id
1 'polypeptide(L)'
;MAGGVSTQQGTSSKNSKGNSIPIWKILRYVDCVDVLMMLLGTFGSIADGSLGGAGVLIILTGLINSLGSDLPALKHGDFVNTMNKQIVPFLYLAAGVWIAAFLEGFCWTRTGERQASLLRRKYLRAVLRQDVGFFDTSRTHIAEVVNTAYNDTLVIQDALSEKVPNFVMNLSNFIACYAAGLYLSWKLALVTLPLASLLIVAGADSVCWEHPGEHCVW
;
A
#
# COMPACT_ATOMS: atom_id res chain seq x y z
N MET A 1 59.51 14.76 -29.25
CA MET A 1 58.88 13.51 -28.75
C MET A 1 58.83 13.59 -27.24
N ALA A 2 57.77 14.21 -26.71
CA ALA A 2 57.35 14.18 -25.31
C ALA A 2 55.95 14.81 -25.31
N GLY A 3 54.90 13.96 -25.29
CA GLY A 3 53.50 14.39 -25.29
C GLY A 3 52.86 13.93 -23.99
N GLY A 4 52.44 14.90 -23.19
CA GLY A 4 51.93 14.71 -21.84
C GLY A 4 50.60 13.99 -21.76
N VAL A 5 50.47 13.20 -20.70
CA VAL A 5 49.25 12.60 -20.19
C VAL A 5 48.24 13.70 -19.87
N SER A 6 47.10 13.67 -20.55
CA SER A 6 45.93 14.48 -20.22
C SER A 6 44.82 13.56 -19.75
N THR A 7 44.65 13.54 -18.43
CA THR A 7 43.46 13.06 -17.73
C THR A 7 42.24 13.80 -18.29
N GLN A 8 41.39 13.10 -19.07
CA GLN A 8 40.04 13.56 -19.36
C GLN A 8 39.04 12.79 -18.50
N GLN A 9 38.76 13.39 -17.34
CA GLN A 9 37.51 13.23 -16.62
C GLN A 9 36.45 14.01 -17.41
N GLY A 10 35.86 13.33 -18.39
CA GLY A 10 34.82 13.87 -19.26
C GLY A 10 33.44 13.62 -18.67
N THR A 11 32.89 14.66 -18.08
CA THR A 11 31.48 14.82 -17.71
C THR A 11 30.57 14.53 -18.90
N SER A 12 29.69 13.54 -18.78
CA SER A 12 28.47 13.48 -19.59
C SER A 12 27.27 13.38 -18.67
N SER A 13 26.96 14.52 -18.05
CA SER A 13 25.57 14.86 -17.75
C SER A 13 24.82 14.94 -19.08
N LYS A 14 24.23 13.81 -19.49
CA LYS A 14 23.19 13.75 -20.52
C LYS A 14 21.90 13.35 -19.83
N ASN A 15 21.23 14.36 -19.27
CA ASN A 15 19.79 14.54 -19.31
C ASN A 15 18.99 13.24 -19.59
N SER A 16 18.95 12.34 -18.60
CA SER A 16 17.92 11.31 -18.57
C SER A 16 16.66 12.05 -18.17
N LYS A 17 15.92 12.54 -19.17
CA LYS A 17 14.47 12.59 -19.05
C LYS A 17 14.10 11.17 -18.65
N GLY A 18 13.92 10.94 -17.35
CA GLY A 18 13.58 9.64 -16.81
C GLY A 18 12.33 9.22 -17.56
N ASN A 19 12.48 8.31 -18.53
CA ASN A 19 11.35 7.62 -19.09
C ASN A 19 10.88 6.74 -17.95
N SER A 20 10.10 7.31 -17.03
CA SER A 20 9.44 6.62 -15.94
C SER A 20 8.63 5.53 -16.62
N ILE A 21 9.18 4.32 -16.63
CA ILE A 21 8.51 3.19 -17.24
C ILE A 21 7.26 3.02 -16.37
N PRO A 22 6.06 3.21 -16.92
CA PRO A 22 4.86 3.12 -16.09
C PRO A 22 4.85 1.72 -15.47
N ILE A 23 4.62 1.65 -14.16
CA ILE A 23 4.62 0.41 -13.36
C ILE A 23 3.71 -0.64 -14.01
N TRP A 24 2.66 -0.19 -14.67
CA TRP A 24 1.72 -1.01 -15.44
C TRP A 24 2.35 -1.77 -16.62
N LYS A 25 3.45 -1.28 -17.20
CA LYS A 25 4.18 -1.95 -18.29
C LYS A 25 5.02 -3.12 -17.76
N ILE A 26 5.43 -3.08 -16.49
CA ILE A 26 6.07 -4.20 -15.78
C ILE A 26 5.00 -5.25 -15.42
N LEU A 27 3.81 -4.79 -14.98
CA LEU A 27 2.66 -5.63 -14.64
C LEU A 27 1.94 -6.24 -15.86
N ARG A 28 2.26 -5.84 -17.09
CA ARG A 28 1.67 -6.46 -18.30
C ARG A 28 2.08 -7.92 -18.49
N TYR A 29 3.14 -8.37 -17.83
CA TYR A 29 3.65 -9.73 -17.91
C TYR A 29 3.07 -10.70 -16.88
N VAL A 30 2.00 -10.28 -16.18
CA VAL A 30 1.33 -11.00 -15.11
C VAL A 30 0.40 -12.07 -15.69
N ASP A 31 0.52 -13.32 -15.21
CA ASP A 31 -0.33 -14.45 -15.62
C ASP A 31 -1.79 -14.23 -15.20
N CYS A 32 -2.76 -14.88 -15.86
CA CYS A 32 -4.17 -14.81 -15.48
C CYS A 32 -4.44 -15.26 -14.02
N VAL A 33 -3.63 -16.17 -13.48
CA VAL A 33 -3.72 -16.63 -12.09
C VAL A 33 -3.31 -15.52 -11.10
N ASP A 34 -2.32 -14.72 -11.48
CA ASP A 34 -1.83 -13.63 -10.65
C ASP A 34 -2.83 -12.45 -10.68
N VAL A 35 -3.50 -12.21 -11.82
CA VAL A 35 -4.61 -11.25 -11.91
C VAL A 35 -5.79 -11.68 -11.04
N LEU A 36 -6.15 -12.96 -11.04
CA LEU A 36 -7.22 -13.46 -10.17
C LEU A 36 -6.87 -13.28 -8.69
N MET A 37 -5.63 -13.57 -8.30
CA MET A 37 -5.15 -13.33 -6.94
C MET A 37 -5.17 -11.83 -6.60
N MET A 38 -4.71 -10.95 -7.50
CA MET A 38 -4.79 -9.51 -7.27
C MET A 38 -6.23 -9.02 -7.06
N LEU A 39 -7.20 -9.50 -7.85
CA LEU A 39 -8.61 -9.14 -7.70
C LEU A 39 -9.22 -9.66 -6.39
N LEU A 40 -8.85 -10.87 -5.98
CA LEU A 40 -9.30 -11.43 -4.72
C LEU A 40 -8.71 -10.66 -3.53
N GLY A 41 -7.43 -10.28 -3.64
CA GLY A 41 -6.71 -9.49 -2.65
C GLY A 41 -7.28 -8.07 -2.51
N THR A 42 -7.59 -7.38 -3.62
CA THR A 42 -8.23 -6.06 -3.56
C THR A 42 -9.62 -6.12 -2.96
N PHE A 43 -10.40 -7.17 -3.23
CA PHE A 43 -11.70 -7.37 -2.59
C PHE A 43 -11.54 -7.59 -1.08
N GLY A 44 -10.52 -8.36 -0.68
CA GLY A 44 -10.10 -8.51 0.73
C GLY A 44 -9.76 -7.19 1.39
N SER A 45 -8.90 -6.36 0.76
CA SER A 45 -8.52 -5.02 1.25
C SER A 45 -9.70 -4.09 1.41
N ILE A 46 -10.66 -4.13 0.47
CA ILE A 46 -11.86 -3.30 0.54
C ILE A 46 -12.75 -3.76 1.69
N ALA A 47 -12.94 -5.08 1.82
CA ALA A 47 -13.73 -5.67 2.90
C ALA A 47 -13.12 -5.35 4.26
N ASP A 48 -11.81 -5.53 4.43
CA ASP A 48 -11.10 -5.25 5.68
C ASP A 48 -11.19 -3.76 6.05
N GLY A 49 -10.84 -2.87 5.12
CA GLY A 49 -10.91 -1.42 5.36
C GLY A 49 -12.33 -0.92 5.68
N SER A 50 -13.35 -1.47 5.03
CA SER A 50 -14.74 -1.07 5.27
C SER A 50 -15.33 -1.65 6.56
N LEU A 51 -15.11 -2.94 6.83
CA LEU A 51 -15.61 -3.62 8.03
C LEU A 51 -14.86 -3.14 9.28
N GLY A 52 -13.53 -3.01 9.20
CA GLY A 52 -12.67 -2.61 10.30
C GLY A 52 -12.86 -1.15 10.72
N GLY A 53 -13.00 -0.23 9.77
CA GLY A 53 -13.25 1.18 10.07
C GLY A 53 -14.73 1.49 10.28
N ALA A 54 -15.48 1.56 9.17
CA ALA A 54 -16.87 1.98 9.18
C ALA A 54 -17.79 1.00 9.91
N GLY A 55 -17.58 -0.31 9.70
CA GLY A 55 -18.39 -1.35 10.34
C GLY A 55 -18.29 -1.31 11.87
N VAL A 56 -17.07 -1.21 12.41
CA VAL A 56 -16.86 -1.05 13.86
C VAL A 56 -17.50 0.23 14.39
N LEU A 57 -17.33 1.37 13.69
CA LEU A 57 -17.90 2.66 14.13
C LEU A 57 -19.43 2.62 14.23
N ILE A 58 -20.11 2.00 13.28
CA ILE A 58 -21.58 1.90 13.28
C ILE A 58 -22.07 1.04 14.45
N ILE A 59 -21.49 -0.15 14.64
CA ILE A 59 -21.87 -1.06 15.73
C ILE A 59 -21.56 -0.43 17.09
N LEU A 60 -20.38 0.17 17.24
CA LEU A 60 -19.96 0.83 18.47
C LEU A 60 -20.90 2.00 18.81
N THR A 61 -21.31 2.78 17.80
CA THR A 61 -22.31 3.85 18.01
C THR A 61 -23.65 3.28 18.50
N GLY A 62 -24.10 2.17 17.93
CA GLY A 62 -25.31 1.47 18.40
C GLY A 62 -25.20 1.05 19.87
N LEU A 63 -24.04 0.51 20.26
CA LEU A 63 -23.75 0.13 21.64
C LEU A 63 -23.77 1.35 22.57
N ILE A 64 -23.06 2.43 22.22
CA ILE A 64 -23.02 3.67 23.02
C ILE A 64 -24.41 4.27 23.17
N ASN A 65 -25.22 4.28 22.11
CA ASN A 65 -26.58 4.79 22.16
C ASN A 65 -27.48 3.93 23.07
N SER A 66 -27.39 2.61 22.98
CA SER A 66 -28.14 1.70 23.87
C SER A 66 -27.73 1.83 25.33
N LEU A 67 -26.43 2.06 25.57
CA LEU A 67 -25.90 2.30 26.91
C LEU A 67 -26.44 3.62 27.46
N GLY A 68 -26.38 4.70 26.67
CA GLY A 68 -26.86 6.03 27.06
C GLY A 68 -28.36 6.08 27.36
N SER A 69 -29.18 5.29 26.66
CA SER A 69 -30.63 5.22 26.89
C SER A 69 -31.04 4.37 28.09
N ASP A 70 -30.27 3.33 28.42
CA ASP A 70 -30.61 2.37 29.49
C ASP A 70 -30.00 2.74 30.86
N LEU A 71 -29.03 3.66 30.91
CA LEU A 71 -28.43 4.17 32.16
C LEU A 71 -29.44 4.71 33.20
N PRO A 72 -30.57 5.37 32.83
CA PRO A 72 -31.57 5.84 33.79
C PRO A 72 -32.53 4.73 34.30
N ALA A 73 -32.56 3.55 33.68
CA ALA A 73 -33.58 2.51 33.90
C ALA A 73 -33.03 1.24 34.57
N LEU A 74 -32.14 1.41 35.56
CA LEU A 74 -31.38 0.35 36.24
C LEU A 74 -32.25 -0.76 36.87
N LYS A 75 -32.55 -1.79 36.08
CA LYS A 75 -32.74 -3.18 36.53
C LYS A 75 -31.53 -3.97 36.05
N HIS A 76 -30.70 -4.44 36.98
CA HIS A 76 -29.46 -5.15 36.67
C HIS A 76 -29.63 -6.38 35.76
N GLY A 77 -30.81 -7.01 35.75
CA GLY A 77 -31.10 -8.17 34.90
C GLY A 77 -31.28 -7.85 33.41
N ASP A 78 -31.87 -6.69 33.08
CA ASP A 78 -32.19 -6.34 31.69
C ASP A 78 -30.95 -5.80 30.95
N PHE A 79 -30.08 -5.08 31.67
CA PHE A 79 -28.82 -4.55 31.15
C PHE A 79 -27.89 -5.64 30.58
N VAL A 80 -27.72 -6.74 31.31
CA VAL A 80 -26.84 -7.85 30.89
C VAL A 80 -27.38 -8.52 29.63
N ASN A 81 -28.70 -8.62 29.49
CA ASN A 81 -29.33 -9.21 28.31
C ASN A 81 -29.20 -8.31 27.07
N THR A 82 -29.32 -6.99 27.23
CA THR A 82 -29.07 -6.02 26.14
C THR A 82 -27.61 -6.04 25.71
N MET A 83 -26.67 -6.08 26.65
CA MET A 83 -25.23 -6.16 26.35
C MET A 83 -24.86 -7.47 25.62
N ASN A 84 -25.40 -8.60 26.06
CA ASN A 84 -25.14 -9.88 25.42
C ASN A 84 -25.63 -9.90 23.96
N LYS A 85 -26.76 -9.25 23.66
CA LYS A 85 -27.24 -9.07 22.28
C LYS A 85 -26.33 -8.21 21.42
N GLN A 86 -25.66 -7.20 21.99
CA GLN A 86 -24.74 -6.31 21.26
C GLN A 86 -23.34 -6.93 21.04
N ILE A 87 -22.92 -7.87 21.90
CA ILE A 87 -21.63 -8.57 21.75
C ILE A 87 -21.62 -9.54 20.56
N VAL A 88 -22.75 -10.21 20.29
CA VAL A 88 -22.86 -11.18 19.19
C VAL A 88 -22.48 -10.58 17.81
N PRO A 89 -23.06 -9.44 17.35
CA PRO A 89 -22.68 -8.85 16.08
C PRO A 89 -21.23 -8.33 16.06
N PHE A 90 -20.72 -7.88 17.21
CA PHE A 90 -19.31 -7.47 17.34
C PHE A 90 -18.36 -8.66 17.11
N LEU A 91 -18.70 -9.83 17.65
CA LEU A 91 -17.94 -11.07 17.44
C LEU A 91 -17.96 -11.52 15.98
N TYR A 92 -19.13 -11.49 15.32
CA TYR A 92 -19.24 -11.80 13.89
C TYR A 92 -18.45 -10.83 13.02
N LEU A 93 -18.46 -9.54 13.35
CA LEU A 93 -17.67 -8.54 12.63
C LEU A 93 -16.17 -8.78 12.82
N ALA A 94 -15.71 -9.03 14.05
CA ALA A 94 -14.31 -9.32 14.33
C ALA A 94 -13.83 -10.57 13.57
N ALA A 95 -14.65 -11.62 13.51
CA ALA A 95 -14.35 -12.81 12.72
C ALA A 95 -14.29 -12.49 11.21
N GLY A 96 -15.22 -11.67 10.70
CA GLY A 96 -15.23 -11.24 9.30
C GLY A 96 -13.99 -10.43 8.90
N VAL A 97 -13.61 -9.46 9.73
CA VAL A 97 -12.39 -8.64 9.57
C VAL A 97 -11.16 -9.53 9.58
N TRP A 98 -11.06 -10.46 10.54
CA TRP A 98 -9.92 -11.37 10.62
C TRP A 98 -9.77 -12.25 9.38
N ILE A 99 -10.86 -12.78 8.83
CA ILE A 99 -10.85 -13.58 7.60
C ILE A 99 -10.47 -12.71 6.39
N ALA A 100 -11.00 -11.49 6.31
CA ALA A 100 -10.71 -10.55 5.21
C ALA A 100 -9.23 -10.14 5.21
N ALA A 101 -8.70 -9.71 6.36
CA ALA A 101 -7.30 -9.34 6.53
C ALA A 101 -6.35 -10.51 6.25
N PHE A 102 -6.70 -11.72 6.69
CA PHE A 102 -5.90 -12.91 6.41
C PHE A 102 -5.86 -13.24 4.91
N LEU A 103 -7.01 -13.20 4.25
CA LEU A 103 -7.11 -13.47 2.81
C LEU A 103 -6.36 -12.42 2.00
N GLU A 104 -6.51 -11.15 2.35
CA GLU A 104 -5.77 -10.03 1.76
C GLU A 104 -4.27 -10.25 1.88
N GLY A 105 -3.75 -10.39 3.10
CA GLY A 105 -2.32 -10.53 3.35
C GLY A 105 -1.75 -11.74 2.63
N PHE A 106 -2.41 -12.90 2.74
CA PHE A 106 -1.96 -14.11 2.05
C PHE A 106 -1.91 -13.94 0.52
N CYS A 107 -2.93 -13.31 -0.05
CA CYS A 107 -3.03 -13.17 -1.50
C CYS A 107 -2.00 -12.18 -2.06
N TRP A 108 -1.77 -11.06 -1.37
CA TRP A 108 -0.79 -10.05 -1.77
C TRP A 108 0.66 -10.52 -1.57
N THR A 109 0.98 -11.16 -0.43
CA THR A 109 2.32 -11.73 -0.20
C THR A 109 2.66 -12.78 -1.26
N ARG A 110 1.74 -13.72 -1.53
CA ARG A 110 1.95 -14.77 -2.53
C ARG A 110 2.13 -14.21 -3.94
N THR A 111 1.37 -13.17 -4.28
CA THR A 111 1.50 -12.50 -5.58
C THR A 111 2.84 -11.78 -5.69
N GLY A 112 3.27 -11.05 -4.66
CA GLY A 112 4.57 -10.36 -4.62
C GLY A 112 5.75 -11.32 -4.79
N GLU A 113 5.74 -12.44 -4.07
CA GLU A 113 6.77 -13.49 -4.19
C GLU A 113 6.86 -14.06 -5.61
N ARG A 114 5.70 -14.36 -6.22
CA ARG A 114 5.65 -14.89 -7.58
C ARG A 114 6.20 -13.89 -8.59
N GLN A 115 5.82 -12.62 -8.51
CA GLN A 115 6.37 -11.58 -9.41
C GLN A 115 7.88 -11.41 -9.25
N ALA A 116 8.38 -11.40 -8.01
CA ALA A 116 9.81 -11.31 -7.74
C ALA A 116 10.59 -12.50 -8.33
N SER A 117 10.07 -13.71 -8.17
CA SER A 117 10.70 -14.92 -8.71
C SER A 117 10.77 -14.92 -10.25
N LEU A 118 9.72 -14.43 -10.92
CA LEU A 118 9.65 -14.31 -12.37
C LEU A 118 10.64 -13.27 -12.89
N LEU A 119 10.76 -12.13 -12.22
CA LEU A 119 11.71 -11.08 -12.58
C LEU A 119 13.16 -11.59 -12.45
N ARG A 120 13.50 -12.21 -11.32
CA ARG A 120 14.82 -12.84 -11.11
C ARG A 120 15.14 -13.89 -12.17
N ARG A 121 14.17 -14.72 -12.57
CA ARG A 121 14.36 -15.75 -13.60
C ARG A 121 14.59 -15.15 -14.99
N LYS A 122 13.83 -14.13 -15.38
CA LYS A 122 14.02 -13.42 -16.66
C LYS A 122 15.37 -12.70 -16.69
N TYR A 123 15.73 -12.07 -15.58
CA TYR A 123 17.01 -11.39 -15.42
C TYR A 123 18.18 -12.36 -15.59
N LEU A 124 18.20 -13.48 -14.85
CA LEU A 124 19.25 -14.50 -14.96
C LEU A 124 19.35 -15.06 -16.40
N ARG A 125 18.21 -15.29 -17.06
CA ARG A 125 18.18 -15.75 -18.46
C ARG A 125 18.77 -14.71 -19.42
N ALA A 126 18.58 -13.42 -19.17
CA ALA A 126 19.16 -12.36 -20.00
C ALA A 126 20.68 -12.28 -19.81
N VAL A 127 21.16 -12.35 -18.55
CA VAL A 127 22.59 -12.36 -18.22
C VAL A 127 23.31 -13.55 -18.86
N LEU A 128 22.72 -14.75 -18.82
CA LEU A 128 23.30 -15.96 -19.43
C LEU A 128 23.34 -15.95 -20.96
N ARG A 129 22.61 -15.05 -21.62
CA ARG A 129 22.60 -14.90 -23.09
C ARG A 129 23.60 -13.86 -23.60
N GLN A 130 24.33 -13.19 -22.71
CA GLN A 130 25.28 -12.15 -23.08
C GLN A 130 26.63 -12.76 -23.47
N ASP A 131 27.29 -12.22 -24.50
CA ASP A 131 28.54 -12.77 -25.04
C ASP A 131 29.72 -12.65 -24.06
N VAL A 132 30.61 -13.65 -24.11
CA VAL A 132 31.78 -13.78 -23.22
C VAL A 132 32.74 -12.59 -23.30
N GLY A 133 32.79 -11.91 -24.46
CA GLY A 133 33.60 -10.71 -24.67
C GLY A 133 33.16 -9.51 -23.83
N PHE A 134 31.87 -9.40 -23.50
CA PHE A 134 31.36 -8.35 -22.61
C PHE A 134 31.74 -8.63 -21.15
N PHE A 135 31.85 -9.90 -20.76
CA PHE A 135 32.22 -10.29 -19.40
C PHE A 135 33.67 -9.97 -19.05
N ASP A 136 34.59 -9.94 -20.02
CA ASP A 136 36.02 -9.75 -19.75
C ASP A 136 36.39 -8.27 -19.55
N THR A 137 35.74 -7.34 -20.26
CA THR A 137 35.97 -5.89 -20.15
C THR A 137 35.21 -5.25 -18.99
N SER A 138 34.19 -5.91 -18.44
CA SER A 138 33.25 -5.30 -17.51
C SER A 138 32.98 -6.11 -16.23
N ARG A 139 33.89 -7.00 -15.80
CA ARG A 139 33.67 -7.86 -14.61
C ARG A 139 33.17 -7.12 -13.35
N THR A 140 33.77 -5.98 -13.02
CA THR A 140 33.34 -5.13 -11.89
C THR A 140 31.97 -4.49 -12.14
N HIS A 141 31.78 -3.97 -13.36
CA HIS A 141 30.55 -3.28 -13.75
C HIS A 141 29.34 -4.21 -13.86
N ILE A 142 29.53 -5.48 -14.23
CA ILE A 142 28.48 -6.50 -14.35
C ILE A 142 28.01 -6.95 -12.98
N ALA A 143 28.94 -7.23 -12.06
CA ALA A 143 28.58 -7.63 -10.71
C ALA A 143 27.79 -6.54 -9.97
N GLU A 144 28.19 -5.28 -10.16
CA GLU A 144 27.46 -4.12 -9.64
C GLU A 144 26.06 -3.99 -10.26
N VAL A 145 25.95 -4.05 -11.59
CA VAL A 145 24.65 -3.98 -12.29
C VAL A 145 23.73 -5.15 -11.90
N VAL A 146 24.28 -6.34 -11.70
CA VAL A 146 23.53 -7.52 -11.21
C VAL A 146 22.99 -7.30 -9.82
N ASN A 147 23.81 -6.77 -8.92
CA ASN A 147 23.39 -6.50 -7.55
C ASN A 147 22.30 -5.40 -7.52
N THR A 148 22.47 -4.33 -8.29
CA THR A 148 21.48 -3.26 -8.43
C THR A 148 20.15 -3.78 -8.97
N ALA A 149 20.16 -4.55 -10.06
CA ALA A 149 18.93 -5.11 -10.63
C ALA A 149 18.21 -6.09 -9.68
N TYR A 150 18.98 -6.84 -8.88
CA TYR A 150 18.42 -7.70 -7.84
C TYR A 150 17.78 -6.91 -6.70
N ASN A 151 18.45 -5.86 -6.23
CA ASN A 151 17.92 -4.96 -5.21
C ASN A 151 16.67 -4.22 -5.69
N ASP A 152 16.65 -3.74 -6.94
CA ASP A 152 15.47 -3.13 -7.55
C ASP A 152 14.27 -4.11 -7.54
N THR A 153 14.54 -5.39 -7.81
CA THR A 153 13.51 -6.44 -7.76
C THR A 153 12.96 -6.65 -6.35
N LEU A 154 13.82 -6.55 -5.31
CA LEU A 154 13.39 -6.64 -3.92
C LEU A 154 12.53 -5.44 -3.52
N VAL A 155 12.93 -4.23 -3.88
CA VAL A 155 12.14 -3.02 -3.62
C VAL A 155 10.77 -3.11 -4.28
N ILE A 156 10.70 -3.61 -5.52
CA ILE A 156 9.43 -3.83 -6.23
C ILE A 156 8.58 -4.91 -5.53
N GLN A 157 9.21 -5.98 -5.04
CA GLN A 157 8.52 -7.03 -4.30
C GLN A 157 7.86 -6.45 -3.05
N ASP A 158 8.61 -5.73 -2.23
CA ASP A 158 8.13 -5.12 -0.98
C ASP A 158 7.03 -4.09 -1.27
N ALA A 159 7.20 -3.29 -2.32
CA ALA A 159 6.18 -2.33 -2.75
C ALA A 159 4.86 -3.03 -3.13
N LEU A 160 4.92 -4.13 -3.87
CA LEU A 160 3.73 -4.87 -4.31
C LEU A 160 3.07 -5.67 -3.19
N SER A 161 3.84 -6.28 -2.28
CA SER A 161 3.29 -7.12 -1.21
C SER A 161 2.82 -6.35 0.02
N GLU A 162 3.39 -5.17 0.28
CA GLU A 162 3.07 -4.39 1.49
C GLU A 162 2.46 -3.03 1.16
N LYS A 163 3.06 -2.23 0.25
CA LYS A 163 2.63 -0.84 0.04
C LYS A 163 1.33 -0.74 -0.75
N VAL A 164 1.16 -1.55 -1.79
CA VAL A 164 -0.07 -1.58 -2.59
C VAL A 164 -1.31 -1.99 -1.78
N PRO A 165 -1.33 -3.12 -1.05
CA PRO A 165 -2.50 -3.49 -0.23
C PRO A 165 -2.83 -2.43 0.82
N ASN A 166 -1.82 -1.95 1.54
CA ASN A 166 -2.01 -0.90 2.54
C ASN A 166 -2.61 0.38 1.94
N PHE A 167 -2.18 0.77 0.74
CA PHE A 167 -2.76 1.92 0.04
C PHE A 167 -4.24 1.70 -0.31
N VAL A 168 -4.59 0.54 -0.85
CA VAL A 168 -5.98 0.19 -1.20
C VAL A 168 -6.86 0.09 0.04
N MET A 169 -6.38 -0.57 1.10
CA MET A 169 -7.05 -0.68 2.40
C MET A 169 -7.31 0.71 3.00
N ASN A 170 -6.30 1.57 3.05
CA ASN A 170 -6.43 2.93 3.59
C ASN A 170 -7.41 3.79 2.77
N LEU A 171 -7.38 3.67 1.44
CA LEU A 171 -8.33 4.37 0.57
C LEU A 171 -9.76 3.88 0.80
N SER A 172 -9.96 2.57 0.89
CA SER A 172 -11.27 1.98 1.19
C SER A 172 -11.78 2.42 2.56
N ASN A 173 -10.92 2.35 3.59
CA ASN A 173 -11.24 2.78 4.94
C ASN A 173 -11.63 4.26 5.00
N PHE A 174 -10.90 5.13 4.30
CA PHE A 174 -11.22 6.55 4.22
C PHE A 174 -12.62 6.79 3.64
N ILE A 175 -12.92 6.15 2.49
CA ILE A 175 -14.24 6.27 1.83
C ILE A 175 -15.34 5.71 2.73
N ALA A 176 -15.12 4.56 3.34
CA ALA A 176 -16.09 3.89 4.20
C ALA A 176 -16.37 4.70 5.48
N CYS A 177 -15.34 5.19 6.16
CA CYS A 177 -15.48 6.02 7.36
C CYS A 177 -16.21 7.33 7.05
N TYR A 178 -15.91 7.95 5.90
CA TYR A 178 -16.60 9.15 5.46
C TYR A 178 -18.09 8.89 5.20
N ALA A 179 -18.41 7.78 4.51
CA ALA A 179 -19.79 7.36 4.28
C ALA A 179 -20.54 7.05 5.59
N ALA A 180 -19.90 6.37 6.55
CA ALA A 180 -20.47 6.11 7.87
C ALA A 180 -20.71 7.41 8.65
N GLY A 181 -19.78 8.36 8.60
CA GLY A 181 -19.94 9.68 9.22
C GLY A 181 -21.14 10.45 8.68
N LEU A 182 -21.34 10.44 7.36
CA LEU A 182 -22.51 11.03 6.71
C LEU A 182 -23.82 10.33 7.12
N TYR A 183 -23.80 9.00 7.26
CA TYR A 183 -24.97 8.22 7.69
C TYR A 183 -25.40 8.54 9.12
N LEU A 184 -24.45 8.66 10.05
CA LEU A 184 -24.76 8.95 11.45
C LEU A 184 -25.20 10.40 11.66
N SER A 185 -24.47 11.36 11.08
CA SER A 185 -24.71 12.78 11.33
C SER A 185 -24.20 13.65 10.19
N TRP A 186 -25.07 13.93 9.23
CA TRP A 186 -24.76 14.77 8.07
C TRP A 186 -24.25 16.17 8.44
N LYS A 187 -24.70 16.75 9.57
CA LYS A 187 -24.24 18.06 10.05
C LYS A 187 -22.80 18.05 10.55
N LEU A 188 -22.40 17.02 11.28
CA LEU A 188 -21.02 16.87 11.80
C LEU A 188 -20.06 16.53 10.66
N ALA A 189 -20.47 15.64 9.75
CA ALA A 189 -19.65 15.25 8.61
C ALA A 189 -19.35 16.40 7.62
N LEU A 190 -20.31 17.31 7.38
CA LEU A 190 -20.06 18.48 6.54
C LEU A 190 -19.01 19.44 7.13
N VAL A 191 -18.89 19.48 8.46
CA VAL A 191 -17.90 20.32 9.15
C VAL A 191 -16.51 19.67 9.13
N THR A 192 -16.40 18.34 9.11
CA THR A 192 -15.11 17.66 9.11
C THR A 192 -14.43 17.62 7.73
N LEU A 193 -15.18 17.79 6.63
CA LEU A 193 -14.64 17.90 5.27
C LEU A 193 -13.50 18.94 5.11
N PRO A 194 -13.70 20.22 5.45
CA PRO A 194 -12.64 21.22 5.32
C PRO A 194 -11.44 20.92 6.23
N LEU A 195 -11.70 20.32 7.40
CA LEU A 195 -10.65 19.89 8.32
C LEU A 195 -9.78 18.78 7.73
N ALA A 196 -10.40 17.81 7.06
CA ALA A 196 -9.69 16.73 6.37
C ALA A 196 -8.82 17.26 5.23
N SER A 197 -9.32 18.22 4.43
CA SER A 197 -8.50 18.86 3.39
C SER A 197 -7.33 19.67 3.96
N LEU A 198 -7.51 20.34 5.10
CA LEU A 198 -6.45 21.10 5.76
C LEU A 198 -5.33 20.18 6.25
N LEU A 199 -5.67 19.00 6.76
CA LEU A 199 -4.69 17.98 7.20
C LEU A 199 -3.84 17.46 6.03
N ILE A 200 -4.42 17.30 4.84
CA ILE A 200 -3.68 16.86 3.65
C ILE A 200 -2.67 17.93 3.23
N VAL A 201 -3.06 19.20 3.23
CA VAL A 201 -2.16 20.32 2.91
C VAL A 201 -1.03 20.44 3.94
N ALA A 202 -1.35 20.40 5.24
CA ALA A 202 -0.34 20.46 6.30
C ALA A 202 0.64 19.27 6.26
N GLY A 203 0.18 18.08 5.86
CA GLY A 203 1.04 16.92 5.66
C GLY A 203 1.96 17.04 4.44
N ALA A 204 1.52 17.70 3.37
CA ALA A 204 2.37 18.00 2.23
C ALA A 204 3.43 19.06 2.58
N ASP A 205 3.05 20.07 3.36
CA ASP A 205 3.95 21.14 3.79
C ASP A 205 5.02 20.63 4.77
N SER A 206 4.70 19.67 5.65
CA SER A 206 5.68 19.07 6.57
C SER A 206 6.69 18.17 5.86
N VAL A 207 6.28 17.45 4.80
CA VAL A 207 7.22 16.75 3.90
C VAL A 207 8.13 17.75 3.19
N CYS A 208 7.60 18.90 2.80
CA CYS A 208 8.37 19.96 2.17
C CYS A 208 9.37 20.64 3.14
N TRP A 209 9.11 20.59 4.46
CA TRP A 209 10.00 21.14 5.49
C TRP A 209 11.24 20.26 5.74
N GLU A 210 11.12 18.94 5.57
CA GLU A 210 12.21 17.98 5.78
C GLU A 210 13.25 18.00 4.64
N HIS A 211 12.92 18.57 3.48
CA HIS A 211 13.84 18.72 2.34
C HIS A 211 13.96 20.19 1.88
N PRO A 212 14.70 21.05 2.61
CA PRO A 212 14.80 22.49 2.33
C PRO A 212 15.67 22.86 1.11
N GLY A 213 15.92 21.94 0.17
CA GLY A 213 16.94 22.13 -0.87
C GLY A 213 16.71 21.47 -2.23
N GLU A 214 15.71 20.61 -2.42
CA GLU A 214 15.38 20.10 -3.76
C GLU A 214 14.09 20.77 -4.23
N HIS A 215 14.19 21.47 -5.36
CA HIS A 215 13.09 22.19 -5.98
C HIS A 215 11.86 21.30 -6.09
N CYS A 216 10.73 21.76 -5.57
CA CYS A 216 9.42 21.16 -5.76
C CYS A 216 9.10 21.08 -7.26
N VAL A 217 9.43 19.96 -7.90
CA VAL A 217 8.96 19.64 -9.24
C VAL A 217 7.87 18.59 -9.08
N TRP A 218 6.62 19.07 -9.06
CA TRP A 218 5.46 18.26 -9.41
C TRP A 218 5.60 17.73 -10.84
#